data_AF-A0A8T0AGR5-F1
#
_entry.id   AF-A0A8T0AGR5-F1
#
_cell.length_a   1.000
_cell.length_b   1.000
_cell.length_c   1.000
_cell.angle_alpha   90.00
_cell.angle_beta   90.00
_cell.angle_gamma   90.00
#
_symmetry.space_group_name_H-M   'P 1'
#
loop_
_entity.id
_entity.type
_entity.pdbx_description
1 polymer ?
#
loop_
_entity_poly.entity_id
_entity_poly.type
_entity_poly.pdbx_seq_one_letter_code
_entity_poly.pdbx_strand_id
1 'polypeptide(L)'
;MDNGCDALSCFSCVYGSDPHPPLKPEQRDRTHFRDDQTTSRDTCVQFCDIVSTDTYSHWAGPIIDVLLDYVGDVKLCSRLIEHLDSYLDWAEIKEKAMPPRPLMQLCRLKIRQMIGIHRLKKIKKLPLPVRLIKFLNHEERMRDLF
;
A
#
# COMPACT_ATOMS: atom_id res chain seq x y z
N MET A 1 -8.99 5.84 0.38
CA MET A 1 -8.87 5.74 -1.10
C MET A 1 -10.23 5.82 -1.80
N ASP A 2 -11.10 6.72 -1.33
CA ASP A 2 -12.53 6.71 -1.71
C ASP A 2 -12.83 7.43 -3.03
N ASN A 3 -11.78 7.88 -3.71
CA ASN A 3 -11.83 8.47 -5.04
C ASN A 3 -11.39 7.49 -6.15
N GLY A 4 -11.13 6.22 -5.81
CA GLY A 4 -10.79 5.18 -6.80
C GLY A 4 -9.32 5.08 -7.17
N CYS A 5 -8.41 5.36 -6.23
CA CYS A 5 -6.98 5.12 -6.42
C CYS A 5 -6.69 3.61 -6.38
N ASP A 6 -5.82 3.14 -7.28
CA ASP A 6 -5.41 1.73 -7.35
C ASP A 6 -4.29 1.42 -6.35
N ALA A 7 -4.69 0.96 -5.16
CA ALA A 7 -3.77 0.57 -4.10
C ALA A 7 -2.88 -0.62 -4.46
N LEU A 8 -3.35 -1.49 -5.36
CA LEU A 8 -2.61 -2.69 -5.72
C LEU A 8 -1.31 -2.34 -6.46
N SER A 9 -1.33 -1.26 -7.23
CA SER A 9 -0.15 -0.74 -7.92
C SER A 9 1.03 -0.44 -6.99
N CYS A 10 0.77 -0.02 -5.74
CA CYS A 10 1.80 0.22 -4.73
C CYS A 10 2.57 -1.05 -4.35
N PHE A 11 1.96 -2.23 -4.52
CA PHE A 11 2.57 -3.52 -4.19
C PHE A 11 3.04 -4.29 -5.45
N SER A 12 2.96 -3.67 -6.64
CA SER A 12 3.44 -4.24 -7.89
C SER A 12 4.91 -3.90 -8.14
N CYS A 13 5.80 -4.54 -7.40
CA CYS A 13 7.25 -4.37 -7.53
C CYS A 13 7.82 -5.20 -8.70
N VAL A 14 8.79 -4.65 -9.46
CA VAL A 14 9.41 -5.39 -10.59
C VAL A 14 10.39 -6.48 -10.13
N TYR A 15 10.96 -6.32 -8.94
CA TYR A 15 11.87 -7.30 -8.32
C TYR A 15 11.10 -8.36 -7.54
N GLY A 16 9.87 -8.09 -7.10
CA GLY A 16 9.09 -9.05 -6.32
C GLY A 16 9.88 -9.57 -5.11
N SER A 17 10.02 -10.88 -4.99
CA SER A 17 10.77 -11.52 -3.89
C SER A 17 12.29 -11.54 -4.10
N ASP A 18 12.79 -11.11 -5.27
CA ASP A 18 14.22 -11.09 -5.56
C ASP A 18 14.94 -9.96 -4.80
N PRO A 19 16.25 -10.07 -4.53
CA PRO A 19 17.01 -8.99 -3.90
C PRO A 19 16.95 -7.70 -4.70
N HIS A 20 16.73 -6.58 -4.02
CA HIS A 20 16.75 -5.26 -4.66
C HIS A 20 18.18 -4.69 -4.68
N PRO A 21 18.55 -3.91 -5.71
CA PRO A 21 19.80 -3.17 -5.70
C PRO A 21 19.81 -2.15 -4.55
N PRO A 22 20.95 -1.80 -3.92
CA PRO A 22 21.00 -0.85 -2.81
C PRO A 22 20.25 0.45 -3.11
N LEU A 23 19.60 1.02 -2.08
CA LEU A 23 18.98 2.34 -2.20
C LEU A 23 20.06 3.36 -2.57
N LYS A 24 19.83 4.11 -3.65
CA LYS A 24 20.71 5.21 -4.02
C LYS A 24 20.45 6.34 -3.01
N PRO A 25 21.47 6.84 -2.29
CA PRO A 25 21.30 8.02 -1.47
C PRO A 25 20.80 9.15 -2.37
N GLU A 26 19.81 9.92 -1.90
CA GLU A 26 19.22 11.04 -2.63
C GLU A 26 20.31 12.07 -2.98
N GLN A 27 20.99 11.88 -4.10
CA GLN A 27 21.85 12.89 -4.67
C GLN A 27 20.92 13.99 -5.16
N ARG A 28 20.88 15.11 -4.43
CA ARG A 28 20.15 16.34 -4.78
C ARG A 28 20.74 17.01 -6.03
N ASP A 29 21.03 16.27 -7.10
CA ASP A 29 21.49 16.86 -8.36
C ASP A 29 20.29 17.05 -9.28
N ARG A 30 19.54 18.11 -8.99
CA ARG A 30 18.78 18.83 -10.01
C ARG A 30 19.76 19.57 -10.94
N THR A 31 20.57 18.85 -11.71
CA THR A 31 21.27 19.34 -12.92
C THR A 31 22.26 18.29 -13.39
N HIS A 32 21.90 17.51 -14.43
CA HIS A 32 22.61 17.50 -15.71
C HIS A 32 22.13 16.32 -16.56
N PHE A 33 21.54 16.64 -17.71
CA PHE A 33 21.53 15.73 -18.85
C PHE A 33 22.99 15.45 -19.24
N ARG A 34 23.47 14.23 -19.04
CA ARG A 34 24.50 13.62 -19.89
C ARG A 34 24.59 12.11 -19.69
N ASP A 35 23.98 11.42 -20.64
CA ASP A 35 24.49 10.26 -21.38
C ASP A 35 25.79 9.63 -20.87
N ASP A 36 25.66 8.47 -20.21
CA ASP A 36 26.60 7.36 -20.39
C ASP A 36 25.86 6.02 -20.28
N GLN A 37 26.02 5.20 -21.31
CA GLN A 37 25.25 4.01 -21.60
C GLN A 37 25.71 2.82 -20.74
N THR A 38 24.77 2.12 -20.11
CA THR A 38 24.54 0.66 -20.20
C THR A 38 23.81 0.12 -18.95
N THR A 39 22.51 0.39 -18.84
CA THR A 39 21.49 -0.58 -18.37
C THR A 39 20.13 0.05 -18.61
N SER A 40 19.56 -0.27 -19.76
CA SER A 40 18.18 0.00 -20.12
C SER A 40 17.21 -0.50 -19.05
N ARG A 41 16.55 0.43 -18.36
CA ARG A 41 15.12 0.46 -18.06
C ARG A 41 14.84 1.82 -17.42
N ASP A 42 13.98 2.61 -18.05
CA ASP A 42 13.24 3.70 -17.40
C ASP A 42 12.44 3.12 -16.23
N THR A 43 13.09 2.83 -15.10
CA THR A 43 12.38 2.38 -13.91
C THR A 43 11.80 3.63 -13.27
N CYS A 44 10.55 3.93 -13.64
CA CYS A 44 9.66 4.75 -12.83
C CYS A 44 9.86 4.36 -11.35
N VAL A 45 10.05 5.37 -10.51
CA VAL A 45 10.30 5.19 -9.07
C VAL A 45 9.23 4.25 -8.48
N GLN A 46 9.64 3.15 -7.85
CA GLN A 46 8.72 2.19 -7.27
C GLN A 46 8.33 2.58 -5.84
N PHE A 47 7.12 2.24 -5.40
CA PHE A 47 6.65 2.55 -4.06
C PHE A 47 7.60 2.04 -2.96
N CYS A 48 8.08 0.79 -3.09
CA CYS A 48 9.04 0.20 -2.16
C CYS A 48 10.36 0.97 -2.08
N ASP A 49 10.77 1.68 -3.14
CA ASP A 49 11.98 2.49 -3.11
C ASP A 49 11.75 3.76 -2.31
N ILE A 50 10.61 4.42 -2.51
CA ILE A 50 10.26 5.69 -1.84
C ILE A 50 10.16 5.47 -0.33
N VAL A 51 9.37 4.46 0.07
CA VAL A 51 9.08 4.27 1.50
C VAL A 51 10.25 3.71 2.29
N SER A 52 11.22 3.08 1.62
CA SER A 52 12.43 2.57 2.28
C SER A 52 13.58 3.57 2.34
N THR A 53 13.46 4.75 1.72
CA THR A 53 14.45 5.84 1.86
C THR A 53 14.45 6.43 3.27
N ASP A 54 15.60 6.79 3.81
CA ASP A 54 15.78 7.35 5.17
C ASP A 54 14.84 8.51 5.52
N THR A 55 14.49 9.32 4.53
CA THR A 55 13.58 10.48 4.68
C THR A 55 12.17 10.07 5.06
N TYR A 56 11.68 8.93 4.55
CA TYR A 56 10.30 8.47 4.70
C TYR A 56 10.18 7.18 5.51
N SER A 57 11.29 6.47 5.71
CA SER A 57 11.35 5.14 6.33
C SER A 57 10.49 5.07 7.57
N HIS A 58 10.79 5.89 8.58
CA HIS A 58 10.10 5.91 9.88
C HIS A 58 8.59 6.27 9.85
N TRP A 59 8.05 6.84 8.78
CA TRP A 59 6.62 7.17 8.67
C TRP A 59 5.84 6.24 7.72
N ALA A 60 6.52 5.27 7.11
CA ALA A 60 5.93 4.43 6.07
C ALA A 60 4.85 3.48 6.61
N GLY A 61 5.01 2.97 7.84
CA GLY A 61 4.12 1.98 8.45
C GLY A 61 2.64 2.33 8.31
N PRO A 62 2.16 3.46 8.87
CA PRO A 62 0.75 3.86 8.77
C PRO A 62 0.22 3.97 7.33
N ILE A 63 1.06 4.41 6.39
CA ILE A 63 0.69 4.51 4.97
C ILE A 63 0.51 3.11 4.39
N ILE A 64 1.47 2.21 4.61
CA ILE A 64 1.40 0.81 4.18
C ILE A 64 0.16 0.14 4.78
N ASP A 65 -0.09 0.34 6.07
CA ASP A 65 -1.25 -0.23 6.76
C ASP A 65 -2.59 0.24 6.17
N VAL A 66 -2.70 1.51 5.82
CA VAL A 66 -3.89 2.05 5.14
C VAL A 66 -4.03 1.47 3.73
N LEU A 67 -2.94 1.37 2.95
CA LEU A 67 -2.97 0.78 1.61
C LEU A 67 -3.42 -0.68 1.66
N LEU A 68 -2.98 -1.43 2.68
CA LEU A 68 -3.38 -2.80 2.91
C LEU A 68 -4.90 -2.94 3.09
N ASP A 69 -5.64 -1.93 3.54
CA ASP A 69 -7.10 -2.02 3.62
C ASP A 69 -7.83 -2.06 2.28
N TYR A 70 -7.16 -1.63 1.22
CA TYR A 70 -7.76 -1.52 -0.09
C TYR A 70 -7.27 -2.60 -1.06
N VAL A 71 -6.47 -3.56 -0.57
CA VAL A 71 -5.96 -4.69 -1.36
C VAL A 71 -6.33 -6.02 -0.73
N GLY A 72 -6.50 -7.03 -1.59
CA GLY A 72 -6.78 -8.41 -1.22
C GLY A 72 -5.52 -9.12 -0.76
N ASP A 73 -5.30 -10.34 -1.27
CA ASP A 73 -4.02 -11.01 -1.11
C ASP A 73 -2.97 -10.29 -1.96
N VAL A 74 -1.88 -9.90 -1.31
CA VAL A 74 -0.73 -9.27 -1.96
C VAL A 74 0.55 -9.97 -1.52
N LYS A 75 1.53 -10.03 -2.41
CA LYS A 75 2.88 -10.48 -2.06
C LYS A 75 3.75 -9.24 -1.94
N LEU A 76 4.21 -8.95 -0.73
CA LEU A 76 5.17 -7.88 -0.51
C LEU A 76 6.50 -8.26 -1.16
N CYS A 77 7.17 -7.26 -1.73
CA CYS A 77 8.51 -7.45 -2.26
C CYS A 77 9.54 -7.58 -1.13
N SER A 78 10.70 -8.16 -1.42
CA SER A 78 11.77 -8.37 -0.41
C SER A 78 12.14 -7.09 0.34
N ARG A 79 12.26 -5.96 -0.37
CA ARG A 79 12.50 -4.63 0.21
C ARG A 79 11.43 -4.19 1.20
N LEU A 80 10.15 -4.35 0.88
CA LEU A 80 9.07 -3.99 1.80
C LEU A 80 9.06 -4.92 3.02
N ILE A 81 9.39 -6.20 2.84
CA ILE A 81 9.49 -7.15 3.95
C ILE A 81 10.63 -6.74 4.89
N GLU A 82 11.84 -6.51 4.37
CA GLU A 82 13.00 -6.04 5.14
C GLU A 82 12.72 -4.72 5.85
N HIS A 83 12.05 -3.80 5.17
CA HIS A 83 11.68 -2.51 5.74
C HIS A 83 10.68 -2.66 6.89
N LEU A 84 9.66 -3.52 6.74
CA LEU A 84 8.72 -3.81 7.83
C LEU A 84 9.41 -4.54 9.00
N ASP A 85 10.33 -5.45 8.72
CA ASP A 85 11.10 -6.19 9.74
C ASP A 85 12.07 -5.32 10.53
N SER A 86 12.44 -4.14 10.00
CA SER A 86 13.31 -3.19 10.68
C SER A 86 12.62 -2.46 11.84
N TYR A 87 11.29 -2.52 11.95
CA TYR A 87 10.50 -1.85 12.98
C TYR A 87 9.58 -2.84 13.71
N LEU A 88 9.85 -3.07 15.00
CA LEU A 88 9.07 -4.00 15.83
C LEU A 88 7.57 -3.65 15.87
N ASP A 89 7.25 -2.35 15.92
CA ASP A 89 5.87 -1.86 15.97
C ASP A 89 5.07 -2.13 14.69
N TRP A 90 5.72 -2.59 13.61
CA TRP A 90 5.08 -2.88 12.33
C TRP A 90 4.86 -4.38 12.08
N ALA A 91 5.12 -5.21 13.09
CA ALA A 91 4.83 -6.65 13.03
C ALA A 91 3.36 -6.92 12.64
N GLU A 92 2.41 -6.17 13.21
CA GLU A 92 0.98 -6.31 12.89
C GLU A 92 0.66 -5.92 11.43
N ILE A 93 1.37 -4.93 10.89
CA ILE A 93 1.22 -4.50 9.49
C ILE A 93 1.72 -5.59 8.55
N LYS A 94 2.86 -6.21 8.89
CA LYS A 94 3.43 -7.33 8.15
C LYS A 94 2.51 -8.55 8.20
N GLU A 95 2.02 -8.93 9.39
CA GLU A 95 1.07 -10.03 9.57
C GLU A 95 -0.19 -9.81 8.75
N LYS A 96 -0.75 -8.59 8.80
CA LYS A 96 -1.93 -8.21 8.02
C LYS A 96 -1.73 -8.41 6.52
N ALA A 97 -0.53 -8.21 5.98
CA ALA A 97 -0.25 -8.43 4.56
C ALA A 97 -0.14 -9.92 4.18
N MET A 98 0.01 -10.83 5.15
CA MET A 98 0.18 -12.26 4.88
C MET A 98 -1.14 -12.93 4.45
N PRO A 99 -1.10 -13.84 3.47
CA PRO A 99 -2.23 -14.70 3.16
C PRO A 99 -2.38 -15.83 4.20
N PRO A 100 -3.61 -16.34 4.43
CA PRO A 100 -4.85 -15.87 3.82
C PRO A 100 -5.40 -14.62 4.51
N ARG A 101 -5.85 -13.65 3.72
CA ARG A 101 -6.52 -12.46 4.27
C ARG A 101 -7.89 -12.83 4.86
N PRO A 102 -8.33 -12.21 5.97
CA PRO A 102 -9.60 -12.55 6.59
C PRO A 102 -10.78 -12.42 5.62
N LEU A 103 -11.73 -13.36 5.67
CA LEU A 103 -12.89 -13.38 4.76
C LEU A 103 -13.68 -12.07 4.80
N MET A 104 -13.83 -11.46 5.98
CA MET A 104 -14.50 -10.16 6.12
C MET A 104 -13.84 -9.09 5.23
N GLN A 105 -12.51 -9.03 5.23
CA GLN A 105 -11.76 -8.08 4.42
C GLN A 105 -11.94 -8.36 2.92
N LEU A 106 -11.88 -9.63 2.51
CA LEU A 106 -12.14 -10.01 1.11
C LEU A 106 -13.57 -9.67 0.66
N CYS A 107 -14.57 -9.92 1.52
CA CYS A 107 -15.96 -9.53 1.29
C CYS A 107 -16.11 -8.01 1.14
N ARG A 108 -15.46 -7.22 2.01
CA ARG A 108 -15.45 -5.75 1.92
C ARG A 108 -14.96 -5.29 0.56
N LEU A 109 -13.80 -5.81 0.13
CA LEU A 109 -13.19 -5.46 -1.14
C LEU A 109 -14.10 -5.83 -2.32
N LYS A 110 -14.67 -7.04 -2.30
CA LYS A 110 -15.57 -7.50 -3.36
C LYS A 110 -16.81 -6.63 -3.48
N ILE A 111 -17.44 -6.28 -2.35
CA ILE A 111 -18.61 -5.39 -2.32
C ILE A 111 -18.23 -4.00 -2.87
N ARG A 112 -17.12 -3.41 -2.41
CA ARG A 112 -16.65 -2.10 -2.89
C ARG A 112 -16.35 -2.11 -4.39
N GLN A 113 -15.72 -3.18 -4.89
CA GLN A 113 -15.46 -3.37 -6.32
C GLN A 113 -16.75 -3.43 -7.13
N MET A 114 -17.76 -4.20 -6.68
CA MET A 114 -19.06 -4.31 -7.36
C MET A 114 -19.85 -3.02 -7.37
N ILE A 115 -19.75 -2.21 -6.31
CA ILE A 115 -20.39 -0.88 -6.25
C ILE A 115 -19.71 0.06 -7.24
N GLY A 116 -18.39 -0.03 -7.37
CA GLY A 116 -17.59 0.79 -8.25
C GLY A 116 -17.26 2.16 -7.63
N ILE A 117 -16.11 2.71 -8.03
CA ILE A 117 -15.50 3.92 -7.44
C ILE A 117 -16.45 5.12 -7.42
N HIS A 118 -17.25 5.32 -8.48
CA HIS A 118 -18.16 6.45 -8.60
C HIS A 118 -19.39 6.37 -7.68
N ARG A 119 -19.71 5.18 -7.16
CA ARG A 119 -20.89 4.95 -6.33
C ARG A 119 -20.56 4.63 -4.87
N LEU A 120 -19.28 4.66 -4.47
CA LEU A 120 -18.88 4.43 -3.07
C LEU A 120 -19.62 5.37 -2.10
N LYS A 121 -19.81 6.64 -2.47
CA LYS A 121 -20.60 7.61 -1.67
C LYS A 121 -22.05 7.20 -1.44
N LYS A 122 -22.60 6.31 -2.28
CA LYS A 122 -23.98 5.80 -2.16
C LYS A 122 -24.08 4.61 -1.19
N ILE A 123 -22.98 4.05 -0.70
CA ILE A 123 -22.99 2.98 0.32
C ILE A 123 -23.82 3.40 1.53
N LYS A 124 -23.70 4.68 1.95
CA LYS A 124 -24.45 5.25 3.08
C LYS A 124 -25.98 5.29 2.88
N LYS A 125 -26.46 5.11 1.65
CA LYS A 125 -27.89 5.10 1.28
C LYS A 125 -28.46 3.69 1.12
N LEU A 126 -27.63 2.65 1.23
CA LEU A 126 -28.10 1.27 1.14
C LEU A 126 -28.92 0.92 2.39
N PRO A 127 -29.95 0.06 2.27
CA PRO A 127 -30.74 -0.41 3.41
C PRO A 127 -29.96 -1.48 4.20
N LEU A 128 -28.79 -1.10 4.71
CA LEU A 128 -27.90 -1.97 5.48
C LEU A 128 -27.79 -1.47 6.93
N PRO A 129 -27.56 -2.38 7.89
CA PRO A 129 -27.22 -2.00 9.26
C PRO A 129 -26.07 -0.97 9.31
N VAL A 130 -26.18 0.02 10.21
CA VAL A 130 -25.19 1.10 10.37
C VAL A 130 -23.78 0.57 10.57
N ARG A 131 -23.63 -0.53 11.33
CA ARG A 131 -22.32 -1.18 11.54
C ARG A 131 -21.69 -1.66 10.23
N LEU A 132 -22.49 -2.24 9.33
CA LEU A 132 -22.01 -2.70 8.02
C LEU A 132 -21.67 -1.52 7.10
N ILE A 133 -22.43 -0.43 7.17
CA ILE A 133 -22.08 0.81 6.44
C ILE A 133 -20.72 1.35 6.91
N LYS A 134 -20.49 1.42 8.23
CA LYS A 134 -19.19 1.86 8.79
C LYS A 134 -18.05 0.94 8.36
N PHE A 135 -18.27 -0.37 8.47
CA PHE A 135 -17.33 -1.41 8.03
C PHE A 135 -16.95 -1.26 6.55
N LEU A 136 -17.93 -1.07 5.66
CA LEU A 136 -17.68 -0.91 4.22
C LEU A 136 -16.95 0.40 3.88
N ASN A 137 -17.00 1.41 4.74
CA ASN A 137 -16.36 2.71 4.55
C ASN A 137 -15.04 2.86 5.35
N HIS A 138 -14.54 1.80 5.99
CA HIS A 138 -13.35 1.85 6.87
C HIS A 138 -13.48 2.85 8.05
N GLU A 139 -14.70 3.20 8.45
CA GLU A 139 -14.96 4.17 9.54
C GLU A 139 -14.73 3.56 10.95
N GLU A 140 -14.41 2.28 11.04
CA GLU A 140 -14.03 1.64 12.30
C GLU A 140 -12.65 2.08 12.79
N ARG A 141 -11.69 2.27 11.89
CA ARG A 141 -10.35 2.76 12.21
C ARG A 141 -10.28 4.17 12.77
N MET A 142 -11.24 5.03 12.40
CA MET A 142 -11.30 6.39 12.94
C MET A 142 -11.56 6.41 14.46
N ARG A 143 -11.97 5.29 15.06
CA ARG A 143 -12.17 5.20 16.52
C ARG A 143 -10.90 4.85 17.28
N ASP A 144 -9.85 4.37 16.61
CA ASP A 144 -8.57 4.00 17.25
C ASP A 144 -7.54 5.14 17.20
N LEU A 145 -7.95 6.33 16.73
CA LEU A 145 -7.12 7.53 16.58
C LEU A 145 -7.47 8.64 17.59
N PHE A 146 -8.22 8.34 18.65
CA PHE A 146 -8.60 9.27 19.73
C PHE A 146 -8.48 8.65 21.11
#